data_AF-A0AA39J6D4-F1
#
_entry.id   AF-A0AA39J6D4-F1
#
_cell.length_a   1.000
_cell.length_b   1.000
_cell.length_c   1.000
_cell.angle_alpha   90.00
_cell.angle_beta   90.00
_cell.angle_gamma   90.00
#
_symmetry.space_group_name_H-M   'P 1'
#
loop_
_entity.id
_entity.type
_entity.pdbx_description
1 polymer ?
#
loop_
_entity_poly.entity_id
_entity_poly.type
_entity_poly.pdbx_seq_one_letter_code
_entity_poly.pdbx_strand_id
1 'polypeptide(L)'
;MMRDLGSDAKEAETVLCSIDLGLNFSQCVDKWKEFEMCATVHEGHLPSSNHPSALSELKKKDLVALPCLLKVSQRALIDKTLQWWNSIQPESRQSSSPSHAWQLPIADFTDDMGKLRKKGQSGIVQILYLVHWWGTLVRDGNHDPALWNVFTQDVTSCLLTMLEGAYTAENSGGKWPNEKSDDVDSHVKRTRNK
;
A
#
# COMPACT_ATOMS: atom_id res chain seq x y z
N MET A 1 8.85 -20.48 -3.47
CA MET A 1 8.19 -21.31 -2.41
C MET A 1 7.21 -20.38 -1.70
N MET A 2 5.90 -20.51 -1.93
CA MET A 2 4.89 -19.66 -1.27
C MET A 2 4.82 -20.02 0.22
N ARG A 3 4.80 -19.02 1.09
CA ARG A 3 4.63 -19.22 2.54
C ARG A 3 3.17 -19.00 2.93
N ASP A 4 2.78 -19.59 4.04
CA ASP A 4 1.49 -19.28 4.67
C ASP A 4 1.42 -17.79 5.05
N LEU A 5 0.22 -17.23 4.98
CA LEU A 5 -0.09 -15.90 5.48
C LEU A 5 0.18 -15.82 6.99
N GLY A 6 0.69 -14.67 7.44
CA GLY A 6 0.75 -14.34 8.87
C GLY A 6 -0.66 -14.28 9.48
N SER A 7 -0.78 -14.41 10.80
CA SER A 7 -2.08 -14.38 11.52
C SER A 7 -2.95 -13.19 11.11
N ASP A 8 -2.34 -12.01 11.07
CA ASP A 8 -3.06 -10.77 10.83
C ASP A 8 -3.45 -10.62 9.35
N ALA A 9 -2.66 -11.20 8.44
CA ALA A 9 -2.99 -11.26 7.02
C ALA A 9 -4.13 -12.25 6.76
N LYS A 10 -4.25 -13.33 7.53
CA LYS A 10 -5.38 -14.28 7.45
C LYS A 10 -6.70 -13.66 7.90
N GLU A 11 -6.67 -12.83 8.94
CA GLU A 11 -7.85 -12.07 9.38
C GLU A 11 -8.29 -11.09 8.27
N ALA A 12 -7.35 -10.31 7.75
CA ALA A 12 -7.63 -9.41 6.65
C ALA A 12 -8.15 -10.13 5.40
N GLU A 13 -7.56 -11.27 5.03
CA GLU A 13 -8.04 -12.14 3.96
C GLU A 13 -9.49 -12.58 4.19
N THR A 14 -9.79 -13.11 5.38
CA THR A 14 -11.12 -13.64 5.71
C THR A 14 -12.18 -12.56 5.50
N VAL A 15 -11.91 -11.34 5.97
CA VAL A 15 -12.86 -10.24 5.80
C VAL A 15 -12.90 -9.78 4.34
N LEU A 16 -11.76 -9.46 3.72
CA LEU A 16 -11.70 -8.95 2.34
C LEU A 16 -12.32 -9.90 1.32
N CYS A 17 -12.13 -11.21 1.45
CA CYS A 17 -12.74 -12.20 0.56
C CYS A 17 -14.24 -12.41 0.79
N SER A 18 -14.78 -12.02 1.94
CA SER A 18 -16.23 -12.12 2.23
C SER A 18 -17.05 -10.99 1.60
N ILE A 19 -16.38 -9.97 1.08
CA ILE A 19 -17.00 -8.73 0.59
C ILE A 19 -17.21 -8.77 -0.91
N ASP A 20 -18.46 -8.59 -1.35
CA ASP A 20 -18.80 -8.40 -2.76
C ASP A 20 -18.88 -6.90 -3.12
N LEU A 21 -17.85 -6.44 -3.83
CA LEU A 21 -17.76 -5.12 -4.45
C LEU A 21 -17.49 -5.23 -5.97
N GLY A 22 -17.71 -6.42 -6.55
CA GLY A 22 -17.49 -6.70 -7.96
C GLY A 22 -16.06 -7.10 -8.33
N LEU A 23 -15.88 -7.36 -9.63
CA LEU A 23 -14.72 -8.06 -10.19
C LEU A 23 -13.37 -7.35 -9.96
N ASN A 24 -13.32 -6.02 -10.09
CA ASN A 24 -12.08 -5.27 -9.90
C ASN A 24 -11.56 -5.41 -8.46
N PHE A 25 -12.48 -5.41 -7.48
CA PHE A 25 -12.12 -5.57 -6.09
C PHE A 25 -11.63 -6.99 -5.79
N SER A 26 -12.34 -8.01 -6.27
CA SER A 26 -11.93 -9.40 -6.04
C SER A 26 -10.54 -9.70 -6.63
N GLN A 27 -10.27 -9.20 -7.85
CA GLN A 27 -8.95 -9.31 -8.48
C GLN A 27 -7.86 -8.59 -7.67
N CYS A 28 -8.17 -7.42 -7.12
CA CYS A 28 -7.24 -6.67 -6.27
C CYS A 28 -6.89 -7.45 -5.00
N VAL A 29 -7.89 -8.05 -4.35
CA VAL A 29 -7.71 -8.89 -3.15
C VAL A 29 -6.89 -10.14 -3.47
N ASP A 30 -7.16 -10.82 -4.58
CA ASP A 30 -6.40 -12.00 -5.01
C ASP A 30 -4.90 -11.66 -5.23
N LYS A 31 -4.61 -10.52 -5.87
CA LYS A 31 -3.22 -10.08 -6.09
C LYS A 31 -2.54 -9.62 -4.80
N TRP A 32 -3.29 -9.05 -3.87
CA TRP A 32 -2.75 -8.75 -2.55
C TRP A 32 -2.40 -10.03 -1.77
N LYS A 33 -3.24 -11.08 -1.86
CA LYS A 33 -2.93 -12.39 -1.22
C LYS A 33 -1.65 -12.99 -1.78
N GLU A 34 -1.51 -13.02 -3.11
CA GLU A 34 -0.26 -13.47 -3.76
C GLU A 34 0.95 -12.67 -3.26
N PHE A 35 0.78 -11.36 -3.12
CA PHE A 35 1.81 -10.45 -2.62
C PHE A 35 2.20 -10.72 -1.15
N GLU A 36 1.26 -10.95 -0.25
CA GLU A 36 1.54 -11.28 1.16
C GLU A 36 2.24 -12.64 1.32
N MET A 37 1.90 -13.61 0.47
CA MET A 37 2.52 -14.95 0.44
C MET A 37 3.91 -14.95 -0.22
N CYS A 38 4.31 -13.86 -0.87
CA CYS A 38 5.59 -13.75 -1.56
C CYS A 38 6.75 -13.68 -0.55
N ALA A 39 7.72 -14.59 -0.70
CA ALA A 39 8.81 -14.76 0.25
C ALA A 39 9.85 -13.63 0.22
N THR A 40 9.97 -12.93 -0.91
CA THR A 40 10.88 -11.78 -1.10
C THR A 40 10.24 -10.44 -0.75
N VAL A 41 8.96 -10.43 -0.39
CA VAL A 41 8.30 -9.26 0.18
C VAL A 41 8.51 -9.27 1.68
N HIS A 42 9.14 -8.21 2.18
CA HIS A 42 9.45 -8.05 3.60
C HIS A 42 8.31 -7.34 4.33
N GLU A 43 8.12 -7.71 5.60
CA GLU A 43 7.27 -6.93 6.49
C GLU A 43 7.82 -5.50 6.63
N GLY A 44 6.92 -4.54 6.78
CA GLY A 44 7.32 -3.18 7.07
C GLY A 44 6.20 -2.17 6.94
N HIS A 45 6.61 -0.92 6.81
CA HIS A 45 5.71 0.23 6.81
C HIS A 45 5.75 0.92 5.45
N LEU A 46 4.57 1.22 4.91
CA LEU A 46 4.46 2.21 3.85
C LEU A 46 4.94 3.58 4.34
N PRO A 47 5.44 4.45 3.44
CA PRO A 47 5.89 5.78 3.82
C PRO A 47 4.81 6.59 4.55
N SER A 48 5.18 7.22 5.66
CA SER A 48 4.27 7.98 6.54
C SER A 48 4.00 9.42 6.06
N SER A 49 4.79 9.92 5.11
CA SER A 49 4.62 11.25 4.53
C SER A 49 3.23 11.39 3.93
N ASN A 50 2.46 12.40 4.37
CA ASN A 50 1.08 12.65 3.93
C ASN A 50 0.10 11.50 4.19
N HIS A 51 0.43 10.55 5.07
CA HIS A 51 -0.45 9.46 5.44
C HIS A 51 -1.76 10.00 6.04
N PRO A 52 -2.94 9.62 5.51
CA PRO A 52 -4.22 10.04 6.07
C PRO A 52 -4.39 9.52 7.49
N SER A 53 -4.42 10.39 8.50
CA SER A 53 -4.57 9.97 9.91
C SER A 53 -5.81 9.11 10.19
N ALA A 54 -6.88 9.29 9.40
CA ALA A 54 -8.08 8.45 9.46
C ALA A 54 -7.82 6.97 9.12
N LEU A 55 -6.73 6.65 8.42
CA LEU A 55 -6.30 5.27 8.19
C LEU A 55 -5.85 4.57 9.46
N SER A 56 -5.20 5.29 10.37
CA SER A 56 -4.83 4.75 11.67
C SER A 56 -6.06 4.36 12.48
N GLU A 57 -7.18 5.06 12.27
CA GLU A 57 -8.46 4.73 12.88
C GLU A 57 -9.19 3.60 12.14
N LEU A 58 -9.03 3.49 10.81
CA LEU A 58 -9.50 2.34 10.03
C LEU A 58 -8.81 1.04 10.47
N LYS A 59 -7.51 1.06 10.74
CA LYS A 59 -6.77 -0.11 11.27
C LYS A 59 -7.26 -0.59 12.64
N LYS A 60 -7.67 0.34 13.50
CA LYS A 60 -8.15 0.02 14.86
C LYS A 60 -9.56 -0.55 14.85
N LYS A 61 -10.33 -0.23 13.81
CA LYS A 61 -11.65 -0.77 13.61
C LYS A 61 -11.50 -2.10 12.92
N ASP A 62 -12.23 -3.10 13.41
CA ASP A 62 -12.41 -4.35 12.69
C ASP A 62 -12.78 -4.03 11.24
N LEU A 63 -12.22 -4.76 10.28
CA LEU A 63 -12.54 -4.59 8.86
C LEU A 63 -14.03 -4.74 8.60
N VAL A 64 -14.75 -5.40 9.49
CA VAL A 64 -16.20 -5.48 9.51
C VAL A 64 -16.87 -4.15 9.88
N ALA A 65 -16.25 -3.35 10.77
CA ALA A 65 -16.81 -2.13 11.36
C ALA A 65 -16.23 -0.84 10.76
N LEU A 66 -16.47 -0.64 9.46
CA LEU A 66 -16.03 0.55 8.73
C LEU A 66 -16.53 1.87 9.37
N PRO A 67 -15.73 2.95 9.37
CA PRO A 67 -16.12 4.24 9.91
C PRO A 67 -17.22 4.88 9.07
N CYS A 68 -18.34 5.18 9.72
CA CYS A 68 -19.38 6.05 9.17
C CYS A 68 -18.96 7.52 9.30
N LEU A 69 -18.42 8.09 8.22
CA LEU A 69 -18.01 9.50 8.15
C LEU A 69 -19.09 10.36 7.51
N LEU A 70 -19.14 11.66 7.85
CA LEU A 70 -19.97 12.63 7.13
C LEU A 70 -19.49 12.77 5.67
N LYS A 71 -20.39 13.07 4.72
CA LYS A 71 -20.06 13.18 3.27
C LYS A 71 -18.85 14.09 2.98
N VAL A 72 -18.73 15.22 3.67
CA VAL A 72 -17.58 16.13 3.52
C VAL A 72 -16.27 15.47 3.97
N SER A 73 -16.30 14.73 5.08
CA SER A 73 -15.16 13.98 5.60
C SER A 73 -14.81 12.77 4.73
N GLN A 74 -15.81 12.13 4.11
CA GLN A 74 -15.60 11.06 3.14
C GLN A 74 -14.81 11.58 1.94
N ARG A 75 -15.25 12.68 1.32
CA ARG A 75 -14.54 13.31 0.18
C ARG A 75 -13.11 13.70 0.57
N ALA A 76 -12.93 14.36 1.71
CA ALA A 76 -11.60 14.74 2.19
C ALA A 76 -10.67 13.53 2.43
N LEU A 77 -11.21 12.39 2.86
CA LEU A 77 -10.43 11.16 3.02
C LEU A 77 -10.08 10.54 1.67
N ILE A 78 -10.99 10.54 0.71
CA ILE A 78 -10.73 10.09 -0.67
C ILE A 78 -9.62 10.94 -1.30
N ASP A 79 -9.72 12.27 -1.23
CA ASP A 79 -8.72 13.18 -1.80
C ASP A 79 -7.34 12.97 -1.16
N LYS A 80 -7.28 12.88 0.17
CA LYS A 80 -6.02 12.58 0.89
C LYS A 80 -5.47 11.21 0.53
N THR A 81 -6.33 10.22 0.30
CA THR A 81 -5.92 8.88 -0.11
C THR A 81 -5.25 8.91 -1.48
N LEU A 82 -5.85 9.59 -2.45
CA LEU A 82 -5.28 9.73 -3.79
C LEU A 82 -3.95 10.49 -3.76
N GLN A 83 -3.87 11.58 -2.98
CA GLN A 83 -2.62 12.32 -2.79
C GLN A 83 -1.52 11.48 -2.14
N TRP A 84 -1.87 10.74 -1.08
CA TRP A 84 -0.93 9.86 -0.42
C TRP A 84 -0.47 8.74 -1.36
N TRP A 85 -1.40 8.06 -2.03
CA TRP A 85 -1.12 7.02 -3.02
C TRP A 85 -0.14 7.52 -4.07
N ASN A 86 -0.40 8.68 -4.68
CA ASN A 86 0.52 9.32 -5.63
C ASN A 86 1.90 9.58 -5.01
N SER A 87 1.97 10.12 -3.79
CA SER A 87 3.24 10.47 -3.14
C SER A 87 4.13 9.27 -2.79
N ILE A 88 3.55 8.08 -2.60
CA ILE A 88 4.30 6.87 -2.27
C ILE A 88 4.70 6.07 -3.51
N GLN A 89 4.21 6.47 -4.70
CA GLN A 89 4.66 5.89 -5.96
C GLN A 89 6.10 6.29 -6.31
N PRO A 90 6.80 5.52 -7.16
CA PRO A 90 8.02 5.97 -7.82
C PRO A 90 7.82 7.31 -8.54
N GLU A 91 8.85 8.14 -8.60
CA GLU A 91 8.79 9.51 -9.17
C GLU A 91 8.23 9.54 -10.60
N SER A 92 8.55 8.53 -11.42
CA SER A 92 8.03 8.38 -12.79
C SER A 92 6.50 8.22 -12.86
N ARG A 93 5.87 7.75 -11.79
CA ARG A 93 4.42 7.60 -11.66
C ARG A 93 3.79 8.74 -10.86
N GLN A 94 4.58 9.67 -10.34
CA GLN A 94 4.02 10.80 -9.60
C GLN A 94 3.52 11.85 -10.58
N SER A 95 2.25 12.20 -10.43
CA SER A 95 1.72 13.35 -11.12
C SER A 95 2.20 14.65 -10.48
N SER A 96 2.69 15.58 -11.30
CA SER A 96 3.18 16.89 -10.88
C SER A 96 2.06 17.92 -10.67
N SER A 97 0.82 17.62 -11.07
CA SER A 97 -0.34 18.48 -10.81
C SER A 97 -1.37 17.78 -9.93
N PRO A 98 -1.93 18.44 -8.90
CA PRO A 98 -3.02 17.90 -8.08
C PRO A 98 -4.25 17.48 -8.89
N SER A 99 -4.53 18.17 -10.01
CA SER A 99 -5.61 17.80 -10.94
C SER A 99 -5.28 16.59 -11.82
N HIS A 100 -3.99 16.24 -11.93
CA HIS A 100 -3.50 15.10 -12.70
C HIS A 100 -3.12 13.91 -11.79
N ALA A 101 -3.07 14.07 -10.46
CA ALA A 101 -2.97 12.97 -9.49
C ALA A 101 -4.16 11.99 -9.59
N TRP A 102 -5.18 12.36 -10.38
CA TRP A 102 -6.36 11.58 -10.71
C TRP A 102 -6.25 10.84 -12.05
N GLN A 103 -5.12 10.94 -12.78
CA GLN A 103 -4.86 10.18 -14.01
C GLN A 103 -4.42 8.75 -13.71
N LEU A 104 -5.24 8.05 -12.94
CA LEU A 104 -5.16 6.62 -12.78
C LEU A 104 -5.95 5.94 -13.94
N PRO A 105 -5.68 4.67 -14.27
CA PRO A 105 -4.47 3.94 -13.92
C PRO A 105 -3.28 4.49 -14.72
N ILE A 106 -2.10 4.51 -14.09
CA ILE A 106 -0.87 4.88 -14.81
C ILE A 106 -0.33 3.63 -15.49
N ALA A 107 -0.43 3.57 -16.82
CA ALA A 107 0.03 2.45 -17.64
C ALA A 107 1.57 2.38 -17.74
N ASP A 108 2.07 1.18 -18.01
CA ASP A 108 3.44 0.87 -18.47
C ASP A 108 4.58 1.47 -17.63
N PHE A 109 4.77 0.96 -16.41
CA PHE A 109 5.90 1.35 -15.56
C PHE A 109 6.81 0.17 -15.24
N THR A 110 8.12 0.42 -15.29
CA THR A 110 9.19 -0.57 -15.04
C THR A 110 10.03 -0.25 -13.81
N ASP A 111 9.68 0.82 -13.09
CA ASP A 111 10.50 1.35 -12.00
C ASP A 111 10.38 0.54 -10.71
N ASP A 112 11.42 0.63 -9.88
CA ASP A 112 11.50 -0.07 -8.61
C ASP A 112 10.41 0.39 -7.64
N MET A 113 9.47 -0.52 -7.35
CA MET A 113 8.43 -0.36 -6.33
C MET A 113 8.85 -0.82 -4.94
N GLY A 114 10.15 -0.92 -4.64
CA GLY A 114 10.67 -1.38 -3.36
C GLY A 114 10.11 -0.65 -2.13
N LYS A 115 9.77 0.64 -2.25
CA LYS A 115 9.13 1.43 -1.18
C LYS A 115 7.69 0.96 -0.86
N LEU A 116 6.99 0.43 -1.85
CA LEU A 116 5.63 -0.10 -1.73
C LEU A 116 5.62 -1.60 -1.41
N ARG A 117 6.72 -2.30 -1.67
CA ARG A 117 6.87 -3.76 -1.47
C ARG A 117 6.99 -4.12 0.02
N LYS A 118 5.96 -3.77 0.79
CA LYS A 118 5.84 -4.00 2.23
C LYS A 118 4.56 -4.78 2.52
N LYS A 119 4.71 -5.93 3.16
CA LYS A 119 3.58 -6.77 3.62
C LYS A 119 3.24 -6.55 5.09
N GLY A 120 2.14 -7.15 5.55
CA GLY A 120 1.65 -7.05 6.93
C GLY A 120 0.78 -5.82 7.20
N GLN A 121 0.36 -5.63 8.45
CA GLN A 121 -0.67 -4.64 8.87
C GLN A 121 -0.30 -3.17 8.61
N SER A 122 0.98 -2.87 8.41
CA SER A 122 1.45 -1.55 8.01
C SER A 122 1.96 -1.47 6.58
N GLY A 123 1.78 -2.55 5.82
CA GLY A 123 2.08 -2.63 4.40
C GLY A 123 0.89 -2.26 3.52
N ILE A 124 0.84 -2.89 2.35
CA ILE A 124 -0.17 -2.66 1.31
C ILE A 124 -1.60 -2.94 1.77
N VAL A 125 -1.82 -3.80 2.76
CA VAL A 125 -3.16 -4.08 3.29
C VAL A 125 -3.91 -2.81 3.73
N GLN A 126 -3.19 -1.76 4.15
CA GLN A 126 -3.78 -0.44 4.44
C GLN A 126 -4.52 0.18 3.25
N ILE A 127 -3.98 -0.03 2.05
CA ILE A 127 -4.59 0.43 0.80
C ILE A 127 -5.84 -0.41 0.52
N LEU A 128 -5.81 -1.72 0.76
CA LEU A 128 -6.99 -2.58 0.61
C LEU A 128 -8.10 -2.17 1.58
N TYR A 129 -7.77 -1.68 2.78
CA TYR A 129 -8.75 -1.15 3.73
C TYR A 129 -9.45 0.09 3.16
N LEU A 130 -8.73 0.96 2.46
CA LEU A 130 -9.31 2.11 1.77
C LEU A 130 -10.17 1.71 0.57
N VAL A 131 -9.67 0.76 -0.24
CA VAL A 131 -10.43 0.25 -1.39
C VAL A 131 -11.75 -0.35 -0.90
N HIS A 132 -11.73 -1.16 0.16
CA HIS A 132 -12.93 -1.71 0.78
C HIS A 132 -13.85 -0.61 1.33
N TRP A 133 -13.32 0.30 2.15
CA TRP A 133 -14.09 1.38 2.76
C TRP A 133 -14.80 2.23 1.71
N TRP A 134 -14.06 2.68 0.70
CA TRP A 134 -14.60 3.51 -0.38
C TRP A 134 -15.58 2.71 -1.26
N GLY A 135 -15.28 1.45 -1.56
CA GLY A 135 -16.16 0.59 -2.35
C GLY A 135 -17.52 0.38 -1.70
N THR A 136 -17.56 0.26 -0.36
CA THR A 136 -18.83 0.23 0.39
C THR A 136 -19.63 1.52 0.17
N LEU A 137 -18.99 2.69 0.21
CA LEU A 137 -19.67 3.95 -0.06
C LEU A 137 -20.22 4.05 -1.49
N VAL A 138 -19.49 3.51 -2.48
CA VAL A 138 -19.93 3.43 -3.88
C VAL A 138 -21.14 2.51 -4.03
N ARG A 139 -21.09 1.30 -3.45
CA ARG A 139 -22.20 0.34 -3.45
C ARG A 139 -23.46 0.96 -2.85
N ASP A 140 -23.31 1.73 -1.77
CA ASP A 140 -24.42 2.41 -1.09
C ASP A 140 -24.90 3.69 -1.83
N GLY A 141 -24.36 3.99 -3.01
CA GLY A 141 -24.75 5.12 -3.86
C GLY A 141 -24.28 6.49 -3.36
N ASN A 142 -23.29 6.55 -2.47
CA ASN A 142 -22.80 7.81 -1.90
C ASN A 142 -21.73 8.51 -2.74
N HIS A 143 -21.03 7.77 -3.61
CA HIS A 143 -19.93 8.28 -4.44
C HIS A 143 -19.94 7.65 -5.84
N ASP A 144 -19.24 8.29 -6.77
CA ASP A 144 -19.09 7.84 -8.15
C ASP A 144 -18.26 6.55 -8.24
N PRO A 145 -18.78 5.47 -8.87
CA PRO A 145 -18.04 4.23 -9.07
C PRO A 145 -16.84 4.36 -10.01
N ALA A 146 -16.82 5.35 -10.93
CA ALA A 146 -15.77 5.42 -11.94
C ALA A 146 -14.39 5.62 -11.30
N LEU A 147 -14.24 6.63 -10.43
CA LEU A 147 -12.96 6.93 -9.80
C LEU A 147 -12.49 5.80 -8.86
N TRP A 148 -13.41 5.18 -8.12
CA TRP A 148 -13.07 4.04 -7.27
C TRP A 148 -12.57 2.82 -8.07
N ASN A 149 -13.21 2.52 -9.21
CA ASN A 149 -12.77 1.43 -10.08
C ASN A 149 -11.37 1.67 -10.62
N VAL A 150 -11.12 2.89 -11.10
CA VAL A 150 -9.83 3.31 -11.64
C VAL A 150 -8.73 3.21 -10.57
N PHE A 151 -9.00 3.68 -9.34
CA PHE A 151 -8.08 3.53 -8.22
C PHE A 151 -7.79 2.05 -7.89
N THR A 152 -8.83 1.21 -7.84
CA THR A 152 -8.71 -0.23 -7.56
C THR A 152 -7.87 -0.95 -8.63
N GLN A 153 -8.03 -0.56 -9.90
CA GLN A 153 -7.23 -1.08 -11.00
C GLN A 153 -5.76 -0.66 -10.87
N ASP A 154 -5.49 0.59 -10.50
CA ASP A 154 -4.11 1.06 -10.31
C ASP A 154 -3.39 0.31 -9.17
N VAL A 155 -4.08 0.07 -8.05
CA VAL A 155 -3.56 -0.74 -6.94
C VAL A 155 -3.25 -2.17 -7.41
N THR A 156 -4.15 -2.77 -8.19
CA THR A 156 -3.94 -4.10 -8.78
C THR A 156 -2.71 -4.14 -9.69
N SER A 157 -2.54 -3.14 -10.57
CA SER A 157 -1.36 -3.03 -11.43
C SER A 157 -0.07 -2.90 -10.63
N CYS A 158 -0.06 -2.13 -9.54
CA CYS A 158 1.09 -2.03 -8.64
C CYS A 158 1.44 -3.37 -7.98
N LEU A 159 0.44 -4.11 -7.51
CA LEU A 159 0.63 -5.45 -6.95
C LEU A 159 1.26 -6.39 -7.97
N LEU A 160 0.78 -6.39 -9.22
CA LEU A 160 1.34 -7.18 -10.31
C LEU A 160 2.81 -6.84 -10.57
N THR A 161 3.16 -5.57 -10.73
CA THR A 161 4.55 -5.17 -10.97
C THR A 161 5.46 -5.50 -9.79
N MET A 162 4.98 -5.34 -8.55
CA MET A 162 5.74 -5.74 -7.37
C MET A 162 5.99 -7.26 -7.32
N LEU A 163 5.01 -8.07 -7.73
CA LEU A 163 5.14 -9.53 -7.82
C LEU A 163 6.11 -9.93 -8.95
N GLU A 164 5.99 -9.34 -10.14
CA GLU A 164 6.91 -9.60 -11.25
C GLU A 164 8.36 -9.27 -10.87
N GLY A 165 8.57 -8.10 -10.26
CA GLY A 165 9.89 -7.69 -9.76
C GLY A 165 10.40 -8.53 -8.58
N ALA A 166 9.55 -9.30 -7.91
CA ALA A 166 9.96 -10.27 -6.89
C ALA A 166 10.44 -11.57 -7.54
N TYR A 167 9.73 -12.07 -8.55
CA TYR A 167 10.12 -13.29 -9.28
C TYR A 167 11.43 -13.12 -10.05
N THR A 168 11.68 -11.95 -10.65
CA THR A 168 12.94 -11.68 -11.35
C THR A 168 14.14 -11.65 -10.41
N ALA A 169 13.99 -11.11 -9.19
CA ALA A 169 15.03 -11.07 -8.17
C ALA A 169 15.40 -12.47 -7.63
N GLU A 170 14.40 -13.36 -7.45
CA GLU A 170 14.64 -14.75 -7.04
C GLU A 170 15.45 -15.52 -8.09
N ASN A 171 15.12 -15.35 -9.38
CA ASN A 171 15.75 -16.09 -10.47
C ASN A 171 17.14 -15.59 -10.85
N SER A 172 17.48 -14.35 -10.52
CA SER A 172 18.76 -13.73 -10.88
C SER A 172 19.85 -13.85 -9.80
N GLY A 173 19.55 -14.45 -8.64
CA GLY A 173 20.53 -14.61 -7.54
C GLY A 173 21.05 -13.27 -6.99
N GLY A 174 20.31 -12.18 -7.22
CA GLY A 174 20.72 -10.82 -6.93
C GLY A 174 20.88 -10.56 -5.43
N LYS A 175 22.12 -10.41 -4.99
CA LYS A 175 22.47 -9.94 -3.64
C LYS A 175 22.08 -8.46 -3.55
N TRP A 176 21.07 -8.14 -2.75
CA TRP A 176 20.71 -6.75 -2.47
C TRP A 176 21.90 -6.03 -1.80
N PRO A 177 22.16 -4.75 -2.13
CA PRO A 177 23.15 -3.97 -1.41
C PRO A 177 22.68 -3.79 0.03
N ASN A 178 23.43 -4.36 0.97
CA ASN A 178 23.28 -4.12 2.40
C ASN A 178 23.13 -2.61 2.66
N GLU A 179 22.04 -2.22 3.32
CA GLU A 179 22.05 -1.06 4.20
C GLU A 179 23.23 -1.24 5.17
N LYS A 180 24.30 -0.46 5.00
CA LYS A 180 25.26 -0.19 6.07
C LYS A 180 24.59 0.86 6.95
N SER A 181 24.07 0.47 8.11
CA SER A 181 24.80 0.40 9.39
C SER A 181 24.97 1.80 9.99
N ASP A 182 23.94 2.25 10.70
CA ASP A 182 24.11 3.23 11.76
C ASP A 182 24.61 2.48 13.01
N ASP A 183 25.82 2.80 13.46
CA ASP A 183 26.21 2.89 14.87
C ASP A 183 27.62 3.52 14.91
N VAL A 184 27.72 4.80 15.28
CA VAL A 184 28.05 5.27 16.64
C VAL A 184 29.40 4.74 17.12
N ASP A 185 30.40 5.62 17.15
CA ASP A 185 31.36 5.59 18.25
C ASP A 185 31.52 7.00 18.83
N SER A 186 31.21 7.08 20.12
CA SER A 186 31.23 8.26 20.96
C SER A 186 32.38 8.14 21.94
N HIS A 187 33.21 9.20 22.02
CA HIS A 187 34.18 9.49 23.08
C HIS A 187 35.35 8.50 23.25
N VAL A 188 36.59 8.97 23.40
CA VAL A 188 37.13 9.27 24.74
C VAL A 188 38.49 10.00 24.68
N LYS A 189 38.58 11.08 25.47
CA LYS A 189 39.70 11.68 26.25
C LYS A 189 41.01 12.11 25.54
N ARG A 190 41.41 13.39 25.58
CA ARG A 190 41.93 14.25 26.69
C ARG A 190 43.48 14.29 26.69
N THR A 191 43.98 15.53 26.82
CA THR A 191 45.28 16.01 27.39
C THR A 191 46.59 16.04 26.57
N ARG A 192 46.98 17.28 26.18
CA ARG A 192 48.00 18.18 26.80
C ARG A 192 49.47 18.15 26.30
N ASN A 193 50.00 19.38 26.17
CA ASN A 193 51.40 19.88 26.05
C ASN A 193 52.01 19.80 24.64
N LYS A 194 52.67 20.84 24.12
CA LYS A 194 53.49 21.90 24.75
C LYS A 194 53.41 23.21 23.96
#